data_AF-A0A964PAP1-F1
#
_entry.id   AF-A0A964PAP1-F1
#
_cell.length_a   1.000
_cell.length_b   1.000
_cell.length_c   1.000
_cell.angle_alpha   90.00
_cell.angle_beta   90.00
_cell.angle_gamma   90.00
#
_symmetry.space_group_name_H-M   'P 1'
#
loop_
_entity.id
_entity.type
_entity.pdbx_description
1 polymer ?
#
loop_
_entity_poly.entity_id
_entity_poly.type
_entity_poly.pdbx_seq_one_letter_code
_entity_poly.pdbx_strand_id
1 'polypeptide(L)' 'MRMEIPGVIRDDLEVNLDGNLLTVGGKRELRKEEKGEDFLWEERIEGRFARTLRLPKMEPAMKSKITIK' A
#
# COMPACT_ATOMS: atom_id res chain seq x y z
N MET A 1 6.36 -0.88 12.96
CA MET A 1 6.08 0.08 11.88
C MET A 1 4.61 -0.08 11.48
N ARG A 2 3.89 1.03 11.29
CA ARG A 2 2.50 1.03 10.81
C ARG A 2 2.43 1.89 9.55
N MET A 3 1.80 1.38 8.51
CA MET A 3 1.55 2.10 7.26
C MET A 3 0.04 2.09 7.02
N GLU A 4 -0.49 3.23 6.61
CA GLU A 4 -1.90 3.37 6.24
C GLU A 4 -2.00 3.51 4.72
N ILE A 5 -2.84 2.68 4.12
CA ILE A 5 -3.04 2.62 2.67
C ILE A 5 -4.55 2.65 2.42
N PRO A 6 -5.16 3.85 2.32
CA PRO A 6 -6.60 3.98 2.12
C PRO A 6 -7.00 3.68 0.69
N GLY A 7 -8.10 2.94 0.52
CA GLY A 7 -8.73 2.69 -0.79
C GLY A 7 -8.08 1.60 -1.63
N VAL A 8 -7.30 0.70 -1.03
CA VAL A 8 -6.66 -0.44 -1.71
C VAL A 8 -7.27 -1.74 -1.20
N ILE A 9 -7.68 -2.60 -2.13
CA ILE A 9 -8.19 -3.93 -1.82
C ILE A 9 -7.00 -4.79 -1.39
N ARG A 10 -7.18 -5.69 -0.40
CA ARG A 10 -6.08 -6.53 0.10
C ARG A 10 -5.38 -7.34 -1.00
N ASP A 11 -6.13 -7.77 -2.00
CA ASP A 11 -5.63 -8.57 -3.12
C ASP A 11 -4.77 -7.75 -4.11
N ASP A 12 -4.96 -6.42 -4.13
CA ASP A 12 -4.17 -5.49 -4.92
C ASP A 12 -2.92 -4.99 -4.18
N LEU A 13 -2.61 -5.55 -2.99
CA LEU A 13 -1.43 -5.20 -2.20
C LEU A 13 -0.32 -6.23 -2.40
N GLU A 14 0.85 -5.77 -2.85
CA GLU A 14 2.05 -6.56 -2.99
C GLU A 14 3.07 -6.19 -1.91
N VAL A 15 3.58 -7.19 -1.19
CA VAL A 15 4.58 -6.99 -0.14
C VAL A 15 5.76 -7.91 -0.37
N ASN A 16 6.92 -7.31 -0.64
CA ASN A 16 8.17 -8.00 -0.90
C ASN A 16 9.21 -7.64 0.14
N LEU A 17 9.93 -8.66 0.64
CA LEU A 17 11.06 -8.50 1.56
C LEU A 17 12.32 -9.08 0.91
N ASP A 18 13.25 -8.20 0.56
CA ASP A 18 14.55 -8.57 0.02
C ASP A 18 15.66 -8.12 0.99
N GLY A 19 16.25 -9.08 1.70
CA GLY A 19 17.22 -8.81 2.76
C GLY A 19 16.64 -7.93 3.86
N ASN A 20 17.04 -6.64 3.88
CA ASN A 20 16.51 -5.63 4.79
C ASN A 20 15.67 -4.55 4.09
N LEU A 21 15.23 -4.77 2.86
CA LEU A 21 14.36 -3.85 2.13
C LEU A 21 12.94 -4.42 2.08
N LEU A 22 12.01 -3.71 2.71
CA LEU A 22 10.59 -3.96 2.64
C LEU A 22 9.97 -3.07 1.57
N THR A 23 9.48 -3.65 0.49
CA THR A 23 8.72 -2.95 -0.53
C THR A 23 7.25 -3.27 -0.37
N VAL A 24 6.43 -2.23 -0.24
CA VAL A 24 4.96 -2.32 -0.22
C VAL A 24 4.45 -1.57 -1.43
N GLY A 25 3.78 -2.27 -2.33
CA GLY A 25 3.18 -1.71 -3.53
C GLY A 25 1.74 -2.14 -3.69
N GLY A 26 1.06 -1.51 -4.63
CA GLY A 26 -0.29 -1.91 -5.00
C GLY A 26 -0.96 -0.97 -5.98
N LYS A 27 -2.21 -1.27 -6.30
CA LYS A 27 -3.06 -0.44 -7.16
C LYS A 27 -4.19 0.17 -6.34
N ARG A 28 -4.39 1.47 -6.48
CA ARG A 28 -5.57 2.17 -5.99
C ARG A 28 -6.48 2.49 -7.17
N GLU A 29 -7.65 1.90 -7.17
CA GLU A 29 -8.73 2.23 -8.11
C GLU A 29 -9.67 3.24 -7.45
N LEU A 30 -10.09 4.30 -8.16
CA LEU A 30 -11.27 5.02 -7.74
C LEU A 30 -12.48 4.19 -8.16
N ARG A 31 -13.43 4.03 -7.24
CA ARG A 31 -14.79 3.75 -7.66
C ARG A 31 -15.30 4.99 -8.38
N LYS A 32 -15.57 4.86 -9.68
CA LYS A 32 -16.44 5.79 -10.39
C LYS A 32 -17.84 5.65 -9.80
N GLU A 33 -18.24 6.63 -8.98
CA GLU A 33 -19.65 6.79 -8.64
C GLU A 33 -20.43 7.24 -9.89
N GLU A 34 -21.69 6.83 -9.94
CA GLU A 34 -22.55 6.87 -11.12
C GLU A 34 -22.76 8.28 -11.68
N LYS A 35 -23.11 8.33 -12.98
CA LYS A 35 -23.43 9.52 -13.76
C LYS A 35 -24.48 10.39 -13.04
N GLY A 36 -24.04 11.36 -12.24
CA GLY A 36 -24.94 12.26 -11.52
C GLY A 36 -24.29 13.17 -10.47
N GLU A 37 -23.08 12.87 -10.01
CA GLU A 37 -22.38 13.74 -9.04
C GLU A 37 -21.38 14.67 -9.75
N ASP A 38 -21.66 15.98 -9.71
CA ASP A 38 -20.73 17.02 -10.15
C ASP A 38 -19.64 17.20 -9.08
N PHE A 39 -18.47 16.61 -9.31
CA PHE A 39 -17.30 16.86 -8.46
C PHE A 39 -16.77 18.27 -8.71
N LEU A 40 -16.78 19.14 -7.69
CA LEU A 40 -16.14 20.46 -7.76
C LEU A 40 -14.60 20.36 -7.73
N TRP A 41 -14.05 19.30 -7.11
CA TRP A 41 -12.61 19.01 -7.03
C TRP A 41 -12.37 17.53 -6.71
N GLU A 42 -11.47 16.87 -7.45
CA GLU A 42 -10.96 15.51 -7.19
C GLU A 42 -9.47 15.53 -6.78
N GLU A 43 -9.14 15.18 -5.52
CA GLU A 43 -7.75 15.15 -5.02
C GLU A 43 -7.15 13.73 -4.93
N ARG A 44 -7.96 12.69 -5.14
CA ARG A 44 -7.49 11.30 -5.05
C ARG A 44 -6.93 10.84 -6.39
N ILE A 45 -5.62 10.66 -6.44
CA ILE A 45 -4.93 10.06 -7.59
C ILE A 45 -5.31 8.57 -7.72
N GLU A 46 -5.92 8.18 -8.85
CA GLU A 46 -5.93 6.78 -9.30
C GLU A 46 -4.52 6.37 -9.73
N GLY A 47 -4.08 5.17 -9.37
CA GLY A 47 -2.80 4.67 -9.89
C GLY A 47 -2.12 3.62 -9.04
N ARG A 48 -0.94 3.19 -9.52
CA ARG A 48 -0.04 2.31 -8.80
C ARG A 48 0.82 3.10 -7.82
N PHE A 49 1.06 2.54 -6.65
CA PHE A 49 2.01 3.07 -5.69
C PHE A 49 3.02 1.99 -5.32
N ALA A 50 4.22 2.43 -4.97
CA ALA A 50 5.26 1.57 -4.42
C ALA A 50 6.08 2.39 -3.42
N ARG A 51 6.32 1.82 -2.24
CA ARG A 51 7.15 2.42 -1.20
C ARG A 51 8.11 1.37 -0.67
N THR A 52 9.40 1.69 -0.75
CA THR A 52 10.46 0.84 -0.22
C THR A 52 11.02 1.44 1.06
N LEU A 53 11.24 0.58 2.06
CA LEU A 53 11.67 0.95 3.39
C LEU A 53 12.84 0.06 3.79
N ARG A 54 13.92 0.68 4.25
CA ARG A 54 15.04 -0.06 4.83
C ARG A 54 14.73 -0.42 6.27
N LEU A 55 14.60 -1.70 6.54
CA LEU A 55 14.53 -2.26 7.88
C LEU A 55 15.92 -2.20 8.53
N PRO A 56 15.98 -1.99 9.86
CA PRO A 56 17.23 -2.19 10.60
C PRO A 56 17.72 -3.63 10.41
N LYS A 57 19.04 -3.85 10.58
CA LYS A 57 19.67 -5.18 10.42
C LYS A 57 18.81 -6.25 11.10
N MET A 58 18.30 -7.19 10.30
CA MET A 58 17.57 -8.35 10.83
C MET A 58 18.57 -9.26 11.53
N GLU A 59 18.48 -9.34 12.85
CA GLU A 59 19.08 -10.42 13.62
C GLU A 59 18.44 -11.76 13.18
N PRO A 60 19.21 -12.86 13.08
CA PRO A 60 18.73 -14.14 12.53
C PRO A 60 17.53 -14.74 13.30
N ALA A 61 17.24 -14.27 14.52
CA ALA A 61 16.09 -14.69 15.31
C ALA A 61 14.79 -13.89 15.05
N MET A 62 14.84 -12.83 14.23
CA MET A 62 13.72 -11.90 14.10
C MET A 62 12.73 -12.37 13.01
N LYS A 63 11.72 -13.13 13.41
CA LYS A 63 10.57 -13.45 12.54
C LYS A 63 9.71 -12.19 12.36
N SER A 64 9.70 -11.63 11.15
CA SER A 64 8.84 -10.50 10.79
C SER A 64 7.43 -11.00 10.44
N LYS A 65 6.42 -10.58 11.23
CA LYS A 65 5.00 -10.87 10.97
C LYS A 65 4.34 -9.63 10.37
N ILE A 66 3.82 -9.77 9.15
CA ILE A 66 3.07 -8.70 8.47
C ILE A 66 1.58 -8.99 8.68
N THR A 67 0.82 -8.00 9.16
CA THR A 67 -0.62 -8.13 9.39
C THR A 67 -1.29 -6.91 8.79
N ILE A 68 -2.16 -7.16 7.81
CA ILE A 68 -2.95 -6.13 7.14
C ILE A 68 -4.31 -6.09 7.84
N LYS A 69 -4.67 -4.93 8.40
CA LYS A 69 -6.00 -4.68 8.97
C LYS A 69 -6.86 -3.98 7.93
#